data_AF-E9Q9N9-F1
#
_entry.id   AF-E9Q9N9-F1
#
_cell.length_a   1.000
_cell.length_b   1.000
_cell.length_c   1.000
_cell.angle_alpha   90.00
_cell.angle_beta   90.00
_cell.angle_gamma   90.00
#
_symmetry.space_group_name_H-M   'P 1'
#
loop_
_entity.id
_entity.type
_entity.pdbx_description
1 polymer ?
#
loop_
_entity_poly.entity_id
_entity_poly.type
_entity_poly.pdbx_seq_one_letter_code
_entity_poly.pdbx_strand_id
1 'polypeptide(L)'
;MDTTMVNLWTLFEQLVRRMEIINEGNESIEFIQVVKDFEDFRKKYQRTNQELEKFKDLLLKAETGRSALDVKLKHARNQVDVEIKRRQRAEAECAKLEQQIQLIRDILMCDTSGSIQLSEEQKSALAFLNRGQASSGHAGNNRLSTIDESGSILSDISFDKTDESLDWDSSLVKNFKMKKREKRRSNSRQFIDGPPGPVKKTCSIGSTVDQANESIVAKTTVTVPSDGG
;
A
#
# COMPACT_ATOMS: atom_id res chain seq x y z
N MET A 1 15.05 -83.09 -64.66
CA MET A 1 15.00 -81.70 -65.16
C MET A 1 13.71 -81.00 -64.77
N ASP A 2 12.60 -81.72 -64.59
CA ASP A 2 11.29 -81.10 -64.35
C ASP A 2 11.17 -80.45 -62.98
N THR A 3 11.73 -81.04 -61.91
CA THR A 3 11.72 -80.45 -60.56
C THR A 3 12.49 -79.14 -60.48
N THR A 4 13.62 -79.03 -61.19
CA THR A 4 14.41 -77.79 -61.25
C THR A 4 13.71 -76.69 -62.05
N MET A 5 12.97 -77.06 -63.10
CA MET A 5 12.18 -76.12 -63.89
C MET A 5 10.97 -75.60 -63.09
N VAL A 6 10.29 -76.46 -62.33
CA VAL A 6 9.20 -76.07 -61.42
C VAL A 6 9.70 -75.17 -60.29
N ASN A 7 10.89 -75.43 -59.75
CA ASN A 7 11.51 -74.56 -58.74
C ASN A 7 11.92 -73.19 -59.32
N LEU A 8 12.41 -73.14 -60.55
CA LEU A 8 12.73 -71.87 -61.21
C LEU A 8 11.47 -71.05 -61.51
N TRP A 9 10.40 -71.72 -61.96
CA TRP A 9 9.10 -71.10 -62.20
C TRP A 9 8.49 -70.52 -60.92
N THR A 10 8.52 -71.25 -59.81
CA THR A 10 8.02 -70.76 -58.52
C THR A 10 8.83 -69.59 -57.98
N LEU A 11 10.15 -69.57 -58.18
CA LEU A 11 11.00 -68.41 -57.85
C LEU A 11 10.68 -67.19 -58.73
N PHE A 12 10.44 -67.40 -60.03
CA PHE A 12 10.05 -66.34 -60.95
C PHE A 12 8.69 -65.74 -60.55
N GLU A 13 7.69 -66.56 -60.26
CA GLU A 13 6.37 -66.12 -59.77
C GLU A 13 6.48 -65.34 -58.45
N GLN A 14 7.33 -65.77 -57.52
CA GLN A 14 7.59 -65.02 -56.28
C GLN A 14 8.26 -63.67 -56.56
N LEU A 15 9.15 -63.60 -57.55
CA LEU A 15 9.82 -62.36 -57.95
C LEU A 15 8.83 -61.38 -58.59
N VAL A 16 7.99 -61.86 -59.52
CA VAL A 16 6.95 -61.06 -60.18
C VAL A 16 5.96 -60.52 -59.15
N ARG A 17 5.47 -61.36 -58.23
CA ARG A 17 4.56 -60.93 -57.17
C ARG A 17 5.17 -59.88 -56.24
N ARG A 18 6.45 -60.04 -55.87
CA ARG A 18 7.16 -59.04 -55.05
C ARG A 18 7.38 -57.74 -55.83
N MET A 19 7.68 -57.84 -57.12
CA MET A 19 7.82 -56.69 -58.00
C MET A 19 6.50 -55.94 -58.14
N GLU A 20 5.37 -56.64 -58.26
CA GLU A 20 4.03 -56.04 -58.30
C GLU A 20 3.70 -55.30 -57.01
N ILE A 21 3.96 -55.88 -55.83
CA ILE A 21 3.74 -55.20 -54.53
C ILE A 21 4.58 -53.92 -54.42
N ILE A 22 5.84 -53.97 -54.86
CA ILE A 22 6.73 -52.80 -54.86
C ILE A 22 6.26 -51.75 -55.89
N ASN A 23 5.78 -52.20 -57.05
CA ASN A 23 5.32 -51.35 -58.15
C ASN A 23 3.92 -50.75 -57.91
N GLU A 24 3.11 -51.37 -57.05
CA GLU A 24 1.80 -50.84 -56.62
C GLU A 24 1.92 -49.51 -55.89
N GLY A 25 3.12 -49.10 -55.44
CA GLY A 25 3.42 -47.74 -54.98
C GLY A 25 2.71 -47.32 -53.68
N ASN A 26 1.77 -48.12 -53.19
CA ASN A 26 0.95 -47.85 -52.00
C ASN A 26 1.82 -47.75 -50.73
N GLU A 27 2.80 -48.66 -50.55
CA GLU A 27 3.73 -48.61 -49.40
C GLU A 27 4.57 -47.32 -49.39
N SER A 28 4.94 -46.82 -50.57
CA SER A 28 5.69 -45.56 -50.71
C SER A 28 4.83 -44.35 -50.34
N ILE A 29 3.56 -44.33 -50.75
CA ILE A 29 2.62 -43.26 -50.43
C ILE A 29 2.32 -43.22 -48.92
N GLU A 30 2.08 -44.37 -48.29
CA GLU A 30 1.86 -44.48 -46.84
C GLU A 30 3.11 -44.02 -46.06
N PHE A 31 4.30 -44.44 -46.48
CA PHE A 31 5.56 -44.00 -45.86
C PHE A 31 5.76 -42.48 -45.99
N ILE A 32 5.50 -41.91 -47.17
CA ILE A 32 5.57 -40.47 -47.39
C ILE A 32 4.58 -39.73 -46.49
N GLN A 33 3.36 -40.24 -46.32
CA GLN A 33 2.36 -39.65 -45.44
C GLN A 33 2.83 -39.66 -43.99
N VAL A 34 3.34 -40.79 -43.51
CA VAL A 34 3.89 -40.92 -42.16
C VAL A 34 5.03 -39.92 -41.94
N VAL A 35 5.96 -39.79 -42.89
CA VAL A 35 7.07 -38.82 -42.79
C VAL A 35 6.55 -37.37 -42.71
N LYS A 36 5.52 -37.01 -43.49
CA LYS A 36 4.88 -35.69 -43.42
C LYS A 36 4.25 -35.44 -42.05
N ASP A 37 3.49 -36.41 -41.54
CA ASP A 37 2.83 -36.32 -40.24
C ASP A 37 3.84 -36.17 -39.10
N PHE A 38 4.97 -36.89 -39.16
CA PHE A 38 6.07 -36.75 -38.21
C PHE A 38 6.73 -35.37 -38.27
N GLU A 39 6.95 -34.81 -39.45
CA GLU A 39 7.52 -33.48 -39.60
C GLU A 39 6.57 -32.39 -39.08
N ASP A 40 5.26 -32.54 -39.31
CA ASP A 40 4.25 -31.62 -38.76
C ASP A 40 4.13 -31.75 -37.24
N PHE A 41 4.19 -32.97 -36.71
CA PHE A 41 4.27 -33.21 -35.27
C PHE A 41 5.52 -32.55 -34.67
N ARG A 42 6.69 -32.72 -35.30
CA ARG A 42 7.95 -32.10 -34.87
C ARG A 42 7.84 -30.58 -34.82
N LYS A 43 7.28 -29.95 -35.87
CA LYS A 43 7.07 -28.50 -35.92
C LYS A 43 6.09 -28.03 -34.83
N LYS A 44 5.03 -28.78 -34.58
CA LYS A 44 4.07 -28.47 -33.51
C LYS A 44 4.73 -28.58 -32.15
N TYR A 45 5.46 -29.67 -31.90
CA TYR A 45 6.21 -29.88 -30.67
C TYR A 45 7.22 -28.76 -30.40
N GLN A 46 7.96 -28.34 -31.43
CA GLN A 46 8.91 -27.23 -31.32
C GLN A 46 8.20 -25.91 -30.96
N ARG A 47 7.07 -25.60 -31.59
CA ARG A 47 6.26 -24.42 -31.24
C ARG A 47 5.76 -24.47 -29.80
N THR A 48 5.19 -25.59 -29.38
CA THR A 48 4.72 -25.75 -27.99
C THR A 48 5.85 -25.67 -26.98
N ASN A 49 7.04 -26.18 -27.32
CA ASN A 49 8.20 -26.09 -26.44
C ASN A 49 8.70 -24.63 -26.32
N GLN A 50 8.70 -23.87 -27.41
CA GLN A 50 9.01 -22.43 -27.37
C GLN A 50 8.00 -21.63 -26.55
N GLU A 51 6.71 -21.95 -26.65
CA GLU A 51 5.68 -21.33 -25.82
C GLU A 51 5.85 -21.70 -24.34
N LEU A 52 6.18 -22.95 -24.04
CA LEU A 52 6.45 -23.41 -22.68
C LEU A 52 7.61 -22.62 -22.05
N GLU A 53 8.71 -22.43 -22.77
CA GLU A 53 9.83 -21.62 -22.28
C GLU A 53 9.43 -20.15 -22.03
N LYS A 54 8.65 -19.55 -22.94
CA LYS A 54 8.10 -18.19 -22.71
C LYS A 54 7.24 -18.12 -21.45
N PHE A 55 6.39 -19.12 -21.20
CA PHE A 55 5.56 -19.16 -20.01
C PHE A 55 6.37 -19.38 -18.73
N LYS A 56 7.43 -20.19 -18.77
CA LYS A 56 8.37 -20.34 -17.64
C LYS A 56 9.05 -19.01 -17.30
N ASP A 57 9.50 -18.26 -18.31
CA ASP A 57 10.11 -16.95 -18.10
C ASP A 57 9.12 -15.94 -17.50
N LEU A 58 7.88 -15.92 -17.99
CA LEU A 58 6.82 -15.07 -17.44
C LEU A 58 6.49 -15.46 -16.01
N LEU A 59 6.43 -16.76 -15.71
CA LEU A 59 6.20 -17.27 -14.36
C LEU A 59 7.30 -16.82 -13.40
N LEU A 60 8.58 -16.98 -13.78
CA LEU A 60 9.71 -16.55 -12.97
C LEU A 60 9.68 -15.03 -12.71
N LYS A 61 9.35 -14.22 -13.73
CA LYS A 61 9.18 -12.76 -13.57
C LYS A 61 8.03 -12.42 -12.62
N ALA A 62 6.91 -13.14 -12.71
CA ALA A 62 5.77 -12.94 -11.83
C ALA A 62 6.10 -13.33 -10.37
N GLU A 63 6.79 -14.45 -10.17
CA GLU A 63 7.21 -14.94 -8.85
C GLU A 63 8.19 -13.98 -8.17
N THR A 64 9.22 -13.52 -8.89
CA THR A 64 10.18 -12.53 -8.39
C THR A 64 9.50 -11.19 -8.07
N GLY A 65 8.58 -10.73 -8.92
CA GLY A 65 7.76 -9.54 -8.66
C GLY A 65 6.89 -9.68 -7.42
N ARG A 66 6.25 -10.85 -7.23
CA ARG A 66 5.46 -11.17 -6.03
C ARG A 66 6.32 -11.11 -4.77
N SER A 67 7.49 -11.75 -4.77
CA SER A 67 8.41 -11.71 -3.62
C SER A 67 8.85 -10.29 -3.28
N ALA A 68 9.10 -9.44 -4.28
CA ALA A 68 9.44 -8.03 -4.04
C ALA A 68 8.27 -7.25 -3.41
N LEU A 69 7.03 -7.51 -3.84
CA LEU A 69 5.84 -6.90 -3.26
C LEU A 69 5.58 -7.37 -1.83
N ASP A 70 5.80 -8.65 -1.53
CA ASP A 70 5.68 -9.20 -0.18
C ASP A 70 6.62 -8.48 0.81
N VAL A 71 7.86 -8.19 0.39
CA VAL A 71 8.81 -7.40 1.19
C VAL A 71 8.32 -5.97 1.39
N LYS A 72 7.84 -5.30 0.33
CA LYS A 72 7.28 -3.93 0.44
C LYS A 72 6.08 -3.88 1.38
N LEU A 73 5.21 -4.87 1.30
CA LEU A 73 4.02 -4.98 2.14
C LEU A 73 4.39 -5.26 3.60
N LYS A 74 5.41 -6.08 3.87
CA LYS A 74 5.97 -6.25 5.21
C LYS A 74 6.52 -4.93 5.76
N HIS A 75 7.28 -4.18 4.95
CA HIS A 75 7.82 -2.89 5.38
C HIS A 75 6.72 -1.87 5.66
N ALA A 76 5.69 -1.78 4.79
CA ALA A 76 4.56 -0.89 4.99
C ALA A 76 3.78 -1.22 6.28
N ARG A 77 3.55 -2.51 6.57
CA ARG A 77 2.94 -2.95 7.83
C ARG A 77 3.77 -2.54 9.05
N ASN A 78 5.09 -2.82 9.01
CA ASN A 78 5.98 -2.43 10.09
C ASN A 78 5.99 -0.90 10.31
N GLN A 79 5.95 -0.12 9.23
CA GLN A 79 5.90 1.35 9.31
C GLN A 79 4.61 1.81 10.00
N VAL A 80 3.47 1.21 9.66
CA VAL A 80 2.20 1.50 10.32
C VAL A 80 2.26 1.15 11.81
N ASP A 81 2.83 0.00 12.17
CA ASP A 81 2.96 -0.39 13.57
C ASP A 81 3.84 0.58 14.38
N VAL A 82 4.94 1.05 13.79
CA VAL A 82 5.82 2.06 14.40
C VAL A 82 5.06 3.37 14.61
N GLU A 83 4.31 3.85 13.63
CA GLU A 83 3.52 5.08 13.73
C GLU A 83 2.37 4.96 14.74
N ILE A 84 1.67 3.81 14.79
CA ILE A 84 0.64 3.55 15.79
C ILE A 84 1.24 3.62 17.19
N LYS A 85 2.39 2.97 17.43
CA LYS A 85 3.08 3.00 18.74
C LYS A 85 3.57 4.41 19.10
N ARG A 86 4.03 5.19 18.11
CA ARG A 86 4.42 6.59 18.31
C ARG A 86 3.22 7.45 18.71
N ARG A 87 2.12 7.32 17.97
CA ARG A 87 0.86 8.00 18.23
C ARG A 87 0.30 7.66 19.60
N GLN A 88 0.22 6.39 19.97
CA GLN A 88 -0.27 5.95 21.28
C GLN A 88 0.53 6.54 22.45
N ARG A 89 1.87 6.65 22.31
CA ARG A 89 2.71 7.30 23.33
C ARG A 89 2.37 8.78 23.47
N ALA A 90 2.25 9.51 22.36
CA ALA A 90 1.86 10.91 22.37
C ALA A 90 0.44 11.12 22.94
N GLU A 91 -0.52 10.25 22.59
CA GLU A 91 -1.88 10.30 23.12
C GLU A 91 -1.91 10.04 24.63
N ALA A 92 -1.12 9.10 25.13
CA ALA A 92 -1.00 8.84 26.57
C ALA A 92 -0.39 10.03 27.32
N GLU A 93 0.59 10.72 26.73
CA GLU A 93 1.18 11.93 27.31
C GLU A 93 0.17 13.09 27.33
N CYS A 94 -0.53 13.32 26.22
CA CYS A 94 -1.61 14.32 26.14
C CYS A 94 -2.69 14.05 27.19
N ALA A 95 -3.13 12.80 27.35
CA ALA A 95 -4.13 12.44 28.36
C ALA A 95 -3.66 12.73 29.79
N LYS A 96 -2.37 12.50 30.10
CA LYS A 96 -1.79 12.86 31.41
C LYS A 96 -1.79 14.36 31.64
N LEU A 97 -1.38 15.15 30.65
CA LEU A 97 -1.39 16.60 30.73
C LEU A 97 -2.82 17.15 30.87
N GLU A 98 -3.79 16.55 30.18
CA GLU A 98 -5.19 16.92 30.27
C GLU A 98 -5.77 16.64 31.66
N GLN A 99 -5.41 15.51 32.29
CA GLN A 99 -5.74 15.24 33.69
C GLN A 99 -5.14 16.26 34.66
N GLN A 100 -3.88 16.65 34.44
CA GLN A 100 -3.23 17.70 35.27
C GLN A 100 -3.92 19.05 35.11
N ILE A 101 -4.28 19.44 33.88
CA ILE A 101 -5.04 20.67 33.62
C ILE A 101 -6.40 20.61 34.30
N GLN A 102 -7.09 19.48 34.25
CA GLN A 102 -8.38 19.33 34.90
C GLN A 102 -8.25 19.48 36.41
N LEU A 103 -7.24 18.85 37.03
CA LEU A 103 -6.97 19.03 38.46
C LEU A 103 -6.71 20.49 38.84
N ILE A 104 -5.92 21.21 38.03
CA ILE A 104 -5.66 22.65 38.26
C ILE A 104 -6.97 23.44 38.17
N ARG A 105 -7.81 23.16 37.17
CA ARG A 105 -9.13 23.80 37.04
C ARG A 105 -9.99 23.53 38.27
N ASP A 106 -10.04 22.29 38.74
CA ASP A 106 -10.84 21.90 39.90
C ASP A 106 -10.38 22.66 41.16
N ILE A 107 -9.07 22.75 41.41
CA ILE A 107 -8.50 23.54 42.53
C ILE A 107 -8.90 25.02 42.42
N LEU A 108 -8.69 25.64 41.24
CA LEU A 108 -9.00 27.06 41.04
C LEU A 108 -10.51 27.36 41.16
N MET A 109 -11.37 26.45 40.72
CA MET A 109 -12.83 26.61 40.80
C MET A 109 -13.36 26.38 42.23
N CYS A 110 -12.74 25.48 42.99
CA CYS A 110 -13.03 25.30 44.42
C CYS A 110 -12.75 26.57 45.22
N ASP A 111 -11.67 27.31 44.92
CA ASP A 111 -11.34 28.57 45.61
C ASP A 111 -12.30 29.72 45.28
N THR A 112 -12.92 29.73 44.10
CA THR A 112 -13.91 30.77 43.73
C THR A 112 -15.29 30.56 44.35
N SER A 113 -15.63 29.32 44.72
CA SER A 113 -16.88 28.98 45.43
C SER A 113 -16.69 28.88 46.95
N GLY A 114 -15.44 28.70 47.38
CA GLY A 114 -15.01 28.69 48.75
C GLY A 114 -13.75 29.53 48.90
N SER A 115 -13.92 30.83 49.16
CA SER A 115 -13.10 31.48 50.19
C SER A 115 -12.94 30.44 51.28
N ILE A 116 -11.70 30.04 51.59
CA ILE A 116 -11.36 29.18 52.74
C ILE A 116 -12.42 29.47 53.80
N GLN A 117 -13.39 28.57 53.97
CA GLN A 117 -14.54 28.84 54.83
C GLN A 117 -14.04 28.70 56.26
N LEU A 118 -13.23 29.66 56.66
CA LEU A 118 -12.90 29.91 58.04
C LEU A 118 -14.22 30.19 58.71
N SER A 119 -14.52 29.46 59.79
CA SER A 119 -15.69 29.77 60.61
C SER A 119 -15.64 31.24 61.03
N GLU A 120 -16.79 31.83 61.35
CA GLU A 120 -16.85 33.23 61.81
C GLU A 120 -15.87 33.47 62.99
N GLU A 121 -15.69 32.45 63.82
CA GLU A 121 -14.72 32.41 64.92
C GLU A 121 -13.27 32.42 64.43
N GLN A 122 -12.92 31.63 63.42
CA GLN A 122 -11.58 31.62 62.82
C GLN A 122 -11.26 32.93 62.07
N LYS A 123 -12.26 33.55 61.44
CA LYS A 123 -12.13 34.88 60.82
C LYS A 123 -11.89 35.96 61.87
N SER A 124 -12.65 35.93 62.96
CA SER A 124 -12.46 36.83 64.11
C SER A 124 -11.08 36.64 64.75
N ALA A 125 -10.66 35.39 64.94
CA ALA A 125 -9.36 35.04 65.51
C ALA A 125 -8.18 35.49 64.64
N LEU A 126 -8.34 35.62 63.33
CA LEU A 126 -7.29 36.07 62.40
C LEU A 126 -7.38 37.57 62.06
N ALA A 127 -8.38 38.29 62.57
CA ALA A 127 -8.56 39.72 62.33
C ALA A 127 -7.37 40.57 62.83
N PHE A 128 -6.56 40.07 63.78
CA PHE A 128 -5.36 40.76 64.25
C PHE A 128 -4.28 40.92 63.17
N LEU A 129 -4.20 39.99 62.21
CA LEU A 129 -3.21 40.05 61.11
C LEU A 129 -3.58 41.12 60.08
N ASN A 130 -4.88 41.44 59.95
CA ASN A 130 -5.37 42.43 58.99
C ASN A 130 -5.18 43.88 59.48
N ARG A 131 -4.73 44.06 60.73
CA ARG A 131 -4.26 45.35 61.24
C ARG A 131 -2.86 45.61 60.68
N GLY A 132 -2.82 46.01 59.42
CA GLY A 132 -1.61 46.48 58.77
C GLY A 132 -0.90 47.52 59.65
N GLN A 133 0.40 47.34 59.80
CA GLN A 133 1.28 48.33 60.42
C GLN A 133 1.11 49.66 59.69
N ALA A 134 0.43 50.62 60.33
CA ALA A 134 0.62 52.02 60.01
C ALA A 134 1.99 52.41 60.58
N SER A 135 3.00 52.55 59.72
CA SER A 135 4.05 53.59 59.82
C SER A 135 5.26 53.28 58.96
N SER A 136 5.91 54.37 58.55
CA SER A 136 7.23 54.46 57.95
C SER A 136 7.27 54.25 56.43
N GLY A 137 7.03 55.37 55.74
CA GLY A 137 7.62 55.56 54.43
C GLY A 137 9.14 55.44 54.52
N HIS A 138 9.71 54.66 53.62
CA HIS A 138 11.09 54.84 53.22
C HIS A 138 11.17 54.75 51.71
N ALA A 139 11.33 55.92 51.11
CA ALA A 139 11.91 56.08 49.79
C ALA A 139 13.29 55.44 49.80
N GLY A 140 13.41 54.26 49.18
CA GLY A 140 14.67 53.56 48.97
C GLY A 140 14.91 53.40 47.48
N ASN A 141 15.76 54.25 46.94
CA ASN A 141 16.29 54.17 45.58
C ASN A 141 16.98 52.83 45.33
N ASN A 142 16.26 51.85 44.78
CA ASN A 142 16.89 50.68 44.17
C ASN A 142 17.11 50.96 42.68
N ARG A 143 18.22 51.65 42.40
CA ARG A 143 18.81 51.72 41.06
C ARG A 143 19.04 50.29 40.56
N LEU A 144 18.28 49.88 39.55
CA LEU A 144 18.55 48.67 38.79
C LEU A 144 19.93 48.81 38.12
N SER A 145 20.91 48.00 38.52
CA SER A 145 22.17 47.88 37.81
C SER A 145 21.98 47.06 36.54
N THR A 146 22.38 47.62 35.39
CA THR A 146 22.46 46.94 34.10
C THR A 146 23.37 45.72 34.21
N ILE A 147 22.90 44.55 33.76
CA ILE A 147 23.68 43.32 33.71
C ILE A 147 24.54 43.35 32.43
N ASP A 148 25.83 43.09 32.58
CA ASP A 148 26.82 42.94 31.50
C ASP A 148 26.69 41.55 30.86
N GLU A 149 26.30 41.49 29.58
CA GLU A 149 26.10 40.25 28.80
C GLU A 149 27.39 39.70 28.18
N SER A 150 28.53 39.81 28.87
CA SER A 150 29.81 39.29 28.39
C SER A 150 30.28 38.09 29.23
N GLY A 151 29.44 37.05 29.31
CA GLY A 151 29.73 35.82 30.05
C GLY A 151 29.29 34.59 29.27
N SER A 152 30.21 34.03 28.47
CA SER A 152 30.07 32.77 27.74
C SER A 152 29.75 31.60 28.68
N ILE A 153 28.56 31.00 28.59
CA ILE A 153 28.18 29.77 29.31
C ILE A 153 27.64 28.69 28.35
N LEU A 154 27.96 28.76 27.07
CA LEU A 154 27.58 27.72 26.11
C LEU A 154 28.82 27.15 25.45
N SER A 155 29.51 26.28 26.17
CA SER A 155 30.55 25.41 25.63
C SER A 155 30.49 24.08 26.37
N ASP A 156 29.62 23.17 25.91
CA ASP A 156 29.84 21.71 25.84
C ASP A 156 28.55 20.95 25.48
N ILE A 157 28.08 21.08 24.24
CA ILE A 157 27.23 20.05 23.62
C ILE A 157 28.00 19.53 22.41
N SER A 158 28.70 18.41 22.60
CA SER A 158 29.36 17.67 21.53
C SER A 158 28.32 17.20 20.51
N PHE A 159 28.46 17.70 19.29
CA PHE A 159 27.60 17.36 18.15
C PHE A 159 28.09 16.04 17.55
N ASP A 160 27.46 14.93 17.92
CA ASP A 160 27.70 13.61 17.31
C ASP A 160 27.08 13.58 15.90
N LYS A 161 27.94 13.72 14.88
CA LYS A 161 27.61 13.48 13.48
C LYS A 161 27.96 12.04 13.16
N THR A 162 26.99 11.15 13.24
CA THR A 162 27.02 9.96 12.38
C THR A 162 26.60 10.39 10.98
N ASP A 163 27.58 10.30 10.10
CA ASP A 163 27.54 10.43 8.66
C ASP A 163 26.51 9.46 8.04
N GLU A 164 25.40 9.99 7.53
CA GLU A 164 24.60 9.33 6.49
C GLU A 164 24.46 10.32 5.33
N SER A 165 25.52 10.42 4.52
CA SER A 165 25.50 11.09 3.22
C SER A 165 24.43 10.46 2.32
N LEU A 166 23.24 11.05 2.33
CA LEU A 166 22.30 10.92 1.22
C LEU A 166 22.87 11.73 0.05
N ASP A 167 23.50 11.04 -0.89
CA ASP A 167 23.88 11.58 -2.20
C ASP A 167 22.61 12.03 -2.94
N TRP A 168 22.20 13.25 -2.67
CA TRP A 168 21.19 13.96 -3.43
C TRP A 168 21.85 14.45 -4.72
N ASP A 169 21.85 13.60 -5.73
CA ASP A 169 22.41 13.89 -7.05
C ASP A 169 21.77 15.17 -7.62
N SER A 170 22.48 16.29 -7.47
CA SER A 170 21.96 17.66 -7.61
C SER A 170 22.20 18.25 -9.00
N SER A 171 22.25 17.42 -10.05
CA SER A 171 22.58 17.89 -11.40
C SER A 171 21.40 18.30 -12.29
N LEU A 172 20.15 18.27 -11.80
CA LEU A 172 18.98 18.67 -12.60
C LEU A 172 18.10 19.72 -11.91
N VAL A 173 18.72 20.84 -11.51
CA VAL A 173 17.99 22.03 -11.05
C VAL A 173 17.35 22.74 -12.26
N LYS A 174 16.19 22.26 -12.71
CA LYS A 174 15.27 23.07 -13.53
C LYS A 174 14.46 23.98 -12.60
N ASN A 175 14.69 25.28 -12.73
CA ASN A 175 13.98 26.35 -12.03
C ASN A 175 12.45 26.22 -12.17
N PHE A 176 11.77 25.67 -11.16
CA PHE A 176 10.32 25.78 -11.06
C PHE A 176 9.96 27.01 -10.23
N LYS A 177 9.43 28.02 -10.92
CA LYS A 177 8.82 29.22 -10.32
C LYS A 177 7.75 28.81 -9.31
N MET A 178 7.92 29.22 -8.06
CA MET A 178 6.91 29.11 -7.00
C MET A 178 5.62 29.81 -7.43
N LYS A 179 4.58 29.04 -7.75
CA LYS A 179 3.25 29.58 -8.06
C LYS A 179 2.59 30.00 -6.75
N LYS A 180 2.26 31.29 -6.67
CA LYS A 180 1.64 31.97 -5.53
C LYS A 180 0.35 31.25 -5.11
N ARG A 181 0.26 30.88 -3.83
CA ARG A 181 -0.92 30.32 -3.15
C ARG A 181 -2.09 31.30 -3.28
N GLU A 182 -3.10 30.93 -4.07
CA GLU A 182 -4.33 31.72 -4.19
C GLU A 182 -5.33 31.35 -3.07
N LYS A 183 -5.86 32.40 -2.44
CA LYS A 183 -6.76 32.33 -1.29
C LYS A 183 -8.13 31.77 -1.69
N ARG A 184 -8.72 31.04 -0.74
CA ARG A 184 -10.11 30.61 -0.66
C ARG A 184 -11.08 31.68 -1.20
N ARG A 185 -11.97 31.30 -2.12
CA ARG A 185 -13.30 31.91 -2.29
C ARG A 185 -14.32 30.83 -2.65
N SER A 186 -15.39 30.82 -1.85
CA SER A 186 -16.66 30.14 -2.11
C SER A 186 -17.44 30.82 -3.24
N ASN A 187 -18.50 30.15 -3.69
CA ASN A 187 -19.54 30.51 -4.68
C ASN A 187 -19.23 29.96 -6.08
N SER A 188 -20.17 29.51 -6.91
CA SER A 188 -21.62 29.35 -6.86
C SER A 188 -21.96 28.76 -8.23
N ARG A 189 -22.84 27.76 -8.29
CA ARG A 189 -23.74 27.42 -9.41
C ARG A 189 -23.18 27.59 -10.84
N GLN A 190 -22.87 26.47 -11.48
CA GLN A 190 -23.28 26.26 -12.88
C GLN A 190 -23.94 24.88 -12.98
N PHE A 191 -25.24 24.93 -13.26
CA PHE A 191 -26.09 23.83 -13.70
C PHE A 191 -25.88 23.60 -15.21
N ILE A 192 -26.42 22.46 -15.69
CA ILE A 192 -26.54 21.88 -17.05
C ILE A 192 -25.42 20.86 -17.37
N ASP A 193 -25.65 19.63 -17.82
CA ASP A 193 -26.86 18.88 -18.18
C ASP A 193 -26.48 17.38 -18.13
N GLY A 194 -27.29 16.52 -17.50
CA GLY A 194 -26.99 15.08 -17.40
C GLY A 194 -28.03 14.30 -16.58
N PRO A 195 -28.36 13.05 -16.94
CA PRO A 195 -29.57 12.37 -16.47
C PRO A 195 -29.47 11.99 -14.98
N PRO A 196 -30.61 11.94 -14.23
CA PRO A 196 -30.58 11.78 -12.78
C PRO A 196 -30.28 10.32 -12.40
N GLY A 197 -29.10 10.09 -11.85
CA GLY A 197 -28.82 8.87 -11.09
C GLY A 197 -29.44 8.95 -9.68
N PRO A 198 -30.11 7.91 -9.17
CA PRO A 198 -30.84 7.99 -7.91
C PRO A 198 -29.88 8.14 -6.72
N VAL A 199 -30.13 9.15 -5.89
CA VAL A 199 -29.36 9.46 -4.68
C VAL A 199 -29.98 8.74 -3.46
N LYS A 200 -29.13 7.93 -2.81
CA LYS A 200 -29.06 7.51 -1.39
C LYS A 200 -30.34 7.25 -0.59
N LYS A 201 -30.36 6.11 0.11
CA LYS A 201 -30.92 5.97 1.47
C LYS A 201 -29.85 5.43 2.42
N THR A 202 -29.69 6.10 3.55
CA THR A 202 -28.92 5.71 4.75
C THR A 202 -29.84 5.09 5.81
N CYS A 203 -29.23 4.37 6.77
CA CYS A 203 -29.76 3.64 7.95
C CYS A 203 -30.30 2.22 7.66
N SER A 204 -30.01 1.17 8.44
CA SER A 204 -29.63 1.07 9.87
C SER A 204 -28.95 -0.28 10.21
N ILE A 205 -28.31 -0.28 11.40
CA ILE A 205 -27.82 -1.38 12.25
C ILE A 205 -28.60 -2.71 12.18
N GLY A 206 -27.88 -3.84 12.27
CA GLY A 206 -28.40 -5.14 12.68
C GLY A 206 -27.39 -6.29 12.48
N SER A 207 -26.84 -6.83 13.55
CA SER A 207 -25.98 -8.02 13.54
C SER A 207 -26.78 -9.29 13.22
N THR A 208 -26.18 -10.24 12.51
CA THR A 208 -26.07 -11.65 12.96
C THR A 208 -25.07 -12.38 12.08
N VAL A 209 -24.23 -13.17 12.75
CA VAL A 209 -23.51 -14.34 12.24
C VAL A 209 -24.42 -15.13 11.30
N ASP A 210 -23.99 -15.41 10.07
CA ASP A 210 -24.03 -16.77 9.55
C ASP A 210 -23.24 -16.93 8.24
N GLN A 211 -22.54 -18.05 8.23
CA GLN A 211 -21.67 -18.57 7.19
C GLN A 211 -22.53 -19.24 6.11
N ALA A 212 -22.62 -18.66 4.91
CA ALA A 212 -23.03 -19.41 3.73
C ALA A 212 -22.68 -18.68 2.42
N ASN A 213 -21.59 -19.14 1.78
CA ASN A 213 -21.38 -19.21 0.32
C ASN A 213 -22.34 -18.39 -0.58
N GLU A 214 -22.00 -17.13 -0.83
CA GLU A 214 -22.67 -16.34 -1.86
C GLU A 214 -21.91 -16.49 -3.20
N SER A 215 -22.39 -17.39 -4.05
CA SER A 215 -21.94 -17.52 -5.44
C SER A 215 -22.49 -16.33 -6.24
N ILE A 216 -21.62 -15.39 -6.62
CA ILE A 216 -21.99 -14.26 -7.48
C ILE A 216 -22.01 -14.76 -8.93
N VAL A 217 -23.21 -15.02 -9.46
CA VAL A 217 -23.40 -15.33 -10.88
C VAL A 217 -23.67 -14.05 -11.65
N ALA A 218 -22.69 -13.60 -12.43
CA ALA A 218 -22.86 -12.51 -13.38
C ALA A 218 -23.44 -13.05 -14.70
N LYS A 219 -24.58 -12.51 -15.14
CA LYS A 219 -25.20 -12.83 -16.42
C LYS A 219 -24.87 -11.72 -17.42
N THR A 220 -24.04 -12.02 -18.42
CA THR A 220 -23.70 -11.09 -19.50
C THR A 220 -24.61 -11.35 -20.69
N THR A 221 -25.34 -10.33 -21.15
CA THR A 221 -26.14 -10.39 -22.38
C THR A 221 -25.38 -9.65 -23.48
N VAL A 222 -25.08 -10.34 -24.58
CA VAL A 222 -24.45 -9.77 -25.77
C VAL A 222 -25.53 -9.65 -26.86
N THR A 223 -25.79 -8.43 -27.31
CA THR A 223 -26.66 -8.15 -28.47
C THR A 223 -25.80 -7.98 -29.71
N VAL A 224 -26.07 -8.76 -30.74
CA VAL A 224 -25.41 -8.67 -32.05
C VAL A 224 -26.35 -7.92 -33.01
N PRO A 225 -25.86 -6.92 -33.77
CA PRO A 225 -26.65 -6.27 -34.82
C PRO A 225 -27.03 -7.26 -35.93
N SER A 226 -28.21 -7.06 -36.55
CA SER A 226 -28.79 -7.96 -37.55
C SER A 226 -28.10 -7.97 -38.91
N ASP A 227 -27.07 -7.15 -39.11
CA ASP A 227 -26.34 -7.08 -40.39
C ASP A 227 -24.95 -7.67 -40.18
N GLY A 228 -24.84 -8.97 -40.49
CA GLY A 228 -23.62 -9.76 -40.34
C GLY A 228 -22.46 -9.21 -41.17
N GLY A 229 -21.28 -9.17 -40.55
CA GLY A 229 -19.98 -9.00 -41.19
C GLY A 229 -19.14 -10.26 -41.06
#